data_AF-A0A0F0GUB5-F1
#
_entry.id   AF-A0A0F0GUB5-F1
#
_cell.length_a   1.000
_cell.length_b   1.000
_cell.length_c   1.000
_cell.angle_alpha   90.00
_cell.angle_beta   90.00
_cell.angle_gamma   90.00
#
_symmetry.space_group_name_H-M   'P 1'
#
loop_
_entity.id
_entity.type
_entity.pdbx_description
1 polymer ?
#
loop_
_entity_poly.entity_id
_entity_poly.type
_entity_poly.pdbx_seq_one_letter_code
_entity_poly.pdbx_strand_id
1 'polypeptide(L)'
;MSIVISYTTDIGDLAVDDLAGFFVGWPKPPSAAQHLAVLRGSYRVVIARAEGQVAGFVNMISDGVLTAFIPWLEVRPEYQGQGMGTELMRRIVAEASHLYSIDLTCDESLRPYYERLGMAALTGMGLRNRDACG
;
A
#
# COMPACT_ATOMS: atom_id res chain seq x y z
N MET A 1 18.24 -0.32 -20.25
CA MET A 1 17.90 -1.65 -19.70
C MET A 1 16.56 -1.51 -18.99
N SER A 2 15.63 -2.45 -19.19
CA SER A 2 14.35 -2.46 -18.48
C SER A 2 14.56 -3.00 -17.07
N ILE A 3 14.17 -2.24 -16.05
CA ILE A 3 14.17 -2.70 -14.66
C ILE A 3 13.22 -3.90 -14.56
N VAL A 4 13.69 -5.02 -14.02
CA VAL A 4 12.85 -6.19 -13.75
C VAL A 4 12.13 -5.95 -12.43
N ILE A 5 10.79 -5.92 -12.49
CA ILE A 5 9.93 -5.76 -11.33
C ILE A 5 9.23 -7.10 -11.05
N SER A 6 9.30 -7.56 -9.80
CA SER A 6 8.52 -8.71 -9.33
C SER A 6 7.50 -8.25 -8.27
N TYR A 7 6.44 -9.03 -8.12
CA TYR A 7 5.39 -8.78 -7.14
C TYR A 7 5.11 -10.05 -6.34
N THR A 8 4.98 -9.93 -5.02
CA THR A 8 4.73 -11.07 -4.13
C THR A 8 3.74 -10.71 -3.04
N THR A 9 2.95 -11.69 -2.60
CA THR A 9 2.12 -11.62 -1.39
C THR A 9 2.79 -12.30 -0.19
N ASP A 10 3.85 -13.07 -0.44
CA ASP A 10 4.69 -13.63 0.63
C ASP A 10 5.62 -12.53 1.16
N ILE A 11 5.49 -12.28 2.47
CA ILE A 11 6.26 -11.30 3.23
C ILE A 11 7.17 -11.96 4.28
N GLY A 12 7.33 -13.28 4.23
CA GLY A 12 8.13 -14.04 5.20
C GLY A 12 9.61 -13.65 5.19
N ASP A 13 10.10 -13.13 4.07
CA ASP A 13 11.47 -12.66 3.90
C ASP A 13 11.68 -11.17 4.20
N LEU A 14 10.61 -10.40 4.49
CA LEU A 14 10.74 -8.98 4.79
C LEU A 14 11.46 -8.76 6.12
N ALA A 15 12.57 -8.02 6.05
CA ALA A 15 13.30 -7.49 7.18
C ALA A 15 12.97 -6.01 7.44
N VAL A 16 13.35 -5.51 8.60
CA VAL A 16 13.18 -4.10 8.97
C VAL A 16 13.93 -3.19 7.98
N ASP A 17 15.14 -3.57 7.58
CA ASP A 17 16.00 -2.76 6.72
C ASP A 17 15.43 -2.60 5.30
N ASP A 18 14.60 -3.53 4.84
CA ASP A 18 13.90 -3.44 3.54
C ASP A 18 12.90 -2.28 3.50
N LEU A 19 12.43 -1.83 4.66
CA LEU A 19 11.33 -0.87 4.81
C LEU A 19 11.80 0.53 5.20
N ALA A 20 13.11 0.75 5.26
CA ALA A 20 13.68 2.07 5.45
C ALA A 20 13.37 2.98 4.25
N GLY A 21 13.15 4.28 4.48
CA GLY A 21 12.99 5.29 3.43
C GLY A 21 11.59 5.42 2.81
N PHE A 22 10.60 4.67 3.28
CA PHE A 22 9.18 4.91 2.97
C PHE A 22 8.59 6.06 3.79
N PHE A 23 7.34 6.42 3.48
CA PHE A 23 6.56 7.52 4.05
C PHE A 23 7.17 8.89 3.76
N VAL A 24 7.63 9.09 2.53
CA VAL A 24 8.25 10.34 2.10
C VAL A 24 7.25 11.49 2.21
N GLY A 25 7.63 12.56 2.90
CA GLY A 25 6.77 13.74 3.13
C GLY A 25 5.83 13.65 4.33
N TRP A 26 5.83 12.54 5.07
CA TRP A 26 5.06 12.44 6.31
C TRP A 26 5.69 13.29 7.43
N PRO A 27 4.92 14.10 8.18
CA PRO A 27 5.47 14.92 9.27
C PRO A 27 6.16 14.11 10.38
N LYS A 28 5.61 12.92 10.68
CA LYS A 28 6.18 11.93 11.60
C LYS A 28 5.91 10.54 11.03
N PRO A 29 6.85 9.95 10.27
CA PRO A 29 6.64 8.64 9.66
C PRO A 29 6.71 7.53 10.73
N PRO A 30 6.06 6.37 10.52
CA PRO A 30 6.32 5.20 11.34
C PRO A 30 7.79 4.76 11.18
N SER A 31 8.39 4.20 12.23
CA SER A 31 9.69 3.55 12.10
C SER A 31 9.59 2.31 11.21
N ALA A 32 10.71 1.87 10.62
CA ALA A 32 10.72 0.67 9.77
C ALA A 32 10.24 -0.59 10.53
N ALA A 33 10.47 -0.66 11.85
CA ALA A 33 9.94 -1.72 12.70
C ALA A 33 8.41 -1.66 12.82
N GLN A 34 7.84 -0.46 13.01
CA GLN A 34 6.38 -0.25 13.00
C GLN A 34 5.80 -0.58 11.63
N HIS A 35 6.45 -0.18 10.53
CA HIS A 35 6.03 -0.52 9.17
C HIS A 35 5.97 -2.04 8.99
N LEU A 36 7.03 -2.77 9.35
CA LEU A 36 7.06 -4.23 9.26
C LEU A 36 5.93 -4.87 10.08
N ALA A 37 5.69 -4.37 11.29
CA ALA A 37 4.62 -4.86 12.15
C ALA A 37 3.23 -4.65 11.52
N VAL A 38 2.99 -3.50 10.88
CA VAL A 38 1.73 -3.23 10.17
C VAL A 38 1.55 -4.15 8.98
N LEU A 39 2.59 -4.38 8.17
CA LEU A 39 2.49 -5.32 7.04
C LEU A 39 2.16 -6.74 7.53
N ARG A 40 2.84 -7.20 8.60
CA ARG A 40 2.56 -8.51 9.21
C ARG A 40 1.17 -8.63 9.84
N GLY A 41 0.61 -7.53 10.33
CA GLY A 41 -0.73 -7.49 10.91
C GLY A 41 -1.86 -7.21 9.91
N SER A 42 -1.53 -6.96 8.64
CA SER A 42 -2.52 -6.66 7.60
C SER A 42 -3.22 -7.94 7.11
N TYR A 43 -4.47 -7.80 6.65
CA TYR A 43 -5.22 -8.93 6.10
C TYR A 43 -4.57 -9.47 4.82
N ARG A 44 -4.14 -8.58 3.93
CA ARG A 44 -3.31 -8.90 2.77
C ARG A 44 -2.29 -7.79 2.52
N VAL A 45 -1.19 -8.17 1.89
CA VAL A 45 -0.11 -7.29 1.47
C VAL A 45 0.34 -7.70 0.07
N VAL A 46 0.71 -6.73 -0.77
CA VAL A 46 1.46 -6.98 -1.99
C VAL A 46 2.72 -6.12 -1.94
N ILE A 47 3.86 -6.74 -2.18
CA ILE A 47 5.17 -6.09 -2.27
C ILE A 47 5.60 -6.07 -3.73
N ALA A 48 6.07 -4.92 -4.21
CA ALA A 48 6.81 -4.79 -5.46
C ALA A 48 8.31 -4.74 -5.15
N ARG A 49 9.10 -5.57 -5.83
CA ARG A 49 10.56 -5.54 -5.75
C ARG A 49 11.15 -5.13 -7.10
N ALA A 50 12.13 -4.21 -7.08
CA ALA A 50 12.95 -3.85 -8.22
C ALA A 50 14.40 -4.21 -7.88
N GLU A 51 15.05 -5.00 -8.74
CA GLU A 51 16.45 -5.44 -8.53
C GLU A 51 16.68 -6.11 -7.15
N GLY A 52 15.67 -6.82 -6.64
CA GLY A 52 15.70 -7.51 -5.34
C GLY A 52 15.31 -6.63 -4.14
N GLN A 53 15.29 -5.30 -4.29
CA GLN A 53 14.93 -4.37 -3.23
C GLN A 53 13.43 -4.05 -3.22
N VAL A 54 12.87 -3.79 -2.04
CA VAL A 54 11.46 -3.37 -1.91
C VAL A 54 11.30 -1.97 -2.51
N ALA A 55 10.59 -1.90 -3.62
CA ALA A 55 10.37 -0.71 -4.43
C ALA A 55 9.02 -0.03 -4.15
N GLY A 56 8.05 -0.81 -3.67
CA GLY A 56 6.72 -0.33 -3.31
C GLY A 56 5.90 -1.39 -2.58
N PHE A 57 4.83 -0.97 -1.95
CA PHE A 57 3.93 -1.86 -1.24
C PHE A 57 2.49 -1.34 -1.26
N VAL A 58 1.55 -2.24 -0.99
CA VAL A 58 0.18 -1.91 -0.63
C VAL A 58 -0.32 -2.91 0.40
N ASN A 59 -1.12 -2.47 1.36
CA ASN A 59 -1.73 -3.34 2.35
C ASN A 59 -3.23 -3.07 2.50
N MET A 60 -3.95 -4.05 3.02
CA MET A 60 -5.38 -3.93 3.35
C MET A 60 -5.67 -4.51 4.74
N ILE A 61 -6.65 -3.92 5.43
CA ILE A 61 -7.25 -4.42 6.67
C ILE A 61 -8.66 -4.89 6.31
N SER A 62 -9.13 -6.00 6.87
CA SER A 62 -10.45 -6.55 6.58
C SER A 62 -10.97 -7.40 7.73
N ASP A 63 -12.30 -7.55 7.79
CA ASP A 63 -12.98 -8.58 8.59
C ASP A 63 -12.87 -9.99 7.97
N GLY A 64 -12.38 -10.10 6.73
CA GLY A 64 -12.24 -11.36 6.00
C GLY A 64 -13.54 -11.94 5.44
N VAL A 65 -14.64 -11.19 5.53
CA VAL A 65 -15.99 -11.65 5.14
C VAL A 65 -16.66 -10.68 4.17
N LEU A 66 -16.68 -9.37 4.47
CA LEU A 66 -17.44 -8.38 3.71
C LEU A 66 -16.64 -7.13 3.38
N THR A 67 -15.91 -6.55 4.32
CA THR A 67 -15.38 -5.19 4.16
C THR A 67 -13.87 -5.16 4.25
N ALA A 68 -13.24 -4.37 3.38
CA ALA A 68 -11.83 -4.05 3.46
C ALA A 68 -11.54 -2.55 3.35
N PHE A 69 -10.40 -2.14 3.91
CA PHE A 69 -9.86 -0.79 3.79
C PHE A 69 -8.39 -0.87 3.38
N ILE A 70 -7.97 -0.08 2.39
CA ILE A 70 -6.56 0.07 1.98
C ILE A 70 -5.98 1.32 2.67
N PRO A 71 -5.25 1.16 3.80
CA PRO A 71 -4.67 2.32 4.48
C PRO A 71 -3.46 2.89 3.76
N TRP A 72 -2.57 2.05 3.23
CA TRP A 72 -1.30 2.51 2.63
C TRP A 72 -1.07 1.88 1.26
N LEU A 73 -0.67 2.75 0.33
CA LEU A 73 -0.09 2.45 -0.97
C LEU A 73 1.08 3.41 -1.14
N GLU A 74 2.28 2.89 -1.34
CA GLU A 74 3.43 3.74 -1.64
C GLU A 74 4.39 3.05 -2.60
N VAL A 75 4.96 3.85 -3.50
CA VAL A 75 6.04 3.47 -4.40
C VAL A 75 7.17 4.47 -4.18
N ARG A 76 8.40 3.99 -4.01
CA ARG A 76 9.55 4.86 -3.82
C ARG A 76 9.71 5.83 -4.99
N PRO A 77 10.11 7.09 -4.76
CA PRO A 77 10.16 8.13 -5.80
C PRO A 77 10.84 7.71 -7.10
N GLU A 78 11.96 6.99 -7.01
CA GLU A 78 12.74 6.50 -8.15
C GLU A 78 12.00 5.49 -9.06
N TYR A 79 10.94 4.85 -8.56
CA TYR A 79 10.12 3.87 -9.29
C TYR A 79 8.71 4.39 -9.65
N GLN A 80 8.41 5.65 -9.33
CA GLN A 80 7.12 6.27 -9.66
C GLN A 80 6.99 6.56 -11.17
N GLY A 81 5.76 6.77 -11.65
CA GLY A 81 5.47 7.07 -13.06
C GLY A 81 5.61 5.89 -14.02
N GLN A 82 5.98 4.71 -13.53
CA GLN A 82 6.24 3.50 -14.32
C GLN A 82 5.14 2.43 -14.21
N GLY A 83 3.99 2.77 -13.61
CA GLY A 83 2.83 1.87 -13.49
C GLY A 83 2.87 0.90 -12.30
N MET A 84 3.92 0.90 -11.48
CA MET A 84 4.06 0.01 -10.32
C MET A 84 2.90 0.15 -9.31
N GLY A 85 2.48 1.39 -9.00
CA GLY A 85 1.35 1.64 -8.11
C GLY A 85 0.04 1.06 -8.65
N THR A 86 -0.20 1.19 -9.96
CA THR A 86 -1.37 0.63 -10.64
C THR A 86 -1.39 -0.89 -10.51
N GLU A 87 -0.24 -1.53 -10.68
CA GLU A 87 -0.11 -2.99 -10.59
C GLU A 87 -0.27 -3.49 -9.15
N LEU A 88 0.30 -2.79 -8.17
CA LEU A 88 0.06 -3.05 -6.75
C LEU A 88 -1.45 -3.01 -6.42
N MET A 89 -2.14 -1.96 -6.86
CA MET A 89 -3.58 -1.82 -6.64
C MET A 89 -4.40 -2.92 -7.32
N ARG A 90 -4.08 -3.28 -8.56
CA ARG A 90 -4.77 -4.38 -9.26
C ARG A 90 -4.65 -5.70 -8.50
N ARG A 91 -3.46 -6.00 -7.99
CA ARG A 91 -3.18 -7.24 -7.25
C ARG A 91 -3.92 -7.28 -5.93
N ILE A 92 -3.86 -6.22 -5.12
CA ILE A 92 -4.53 -6.21 -3.81
C ILE A 92 -6.06 -6.22 -3.95
N VAL A 93 -6.61 -5.57 -4.98
CA VAL A 93 -8.07 -5.62 -5.25
C VAL A 93 -8.49 -7.02 -5.71
N ALA A 94 -7.65 -7.72 -6.48
CA ALA A 94 -7.95 -9.11 -6.87
C ALA A 94 -8.03 -10.05 -5.66
N GLU A 95 -7.15 -9.88 -4.65
CA GLU A 95 -7.21 -10.60 -3.38
C GLU A 95 -8.53 -10.36 -2.61
N ALA A 96 -9.17 -9.21 -2.84
CA ALA A 96 -10.43 -8.80 -2.20
C ALA A 96 -11.68 -9.12 -3.03
N SER A 97 -11.56 -9.81 -4.17
CA SER A 97 -12.68 -10.04 -5.11
C SER A 97 -13.89 -10.79 -4.54
N HIS A 98 -13.71 -11.49 -3.41
CA HIS A 98 -14.76 -12.20 -2.69
C HIS A 98 -15.46 -11.34 -1.62
N LEU A 99 -14.94 -10.14 -1.34
CA LEU A 99 -15.49 -9.22 -0.36
C LEU A 99 -16.57 -8.34 -1.01
N TYR A 100 -17.48 -7.83 -0.18
CA TYR A 100 -18.55 -6.93 -0.61
C TYR A 100 -18.01 -5.54 -0.98
N SER A 101 -17.08 -4.98 -0.20
CA SER A 101 -16.53 -3.66 -0.45
C SER A 101 -15.04 -3.54 -0.10
N ILE A 102 -14.38 -2.62 -0.81
CA ILE A 102 -13.01 -2.18 -0.53
C ILE A 102 -12.93 -0.66 -0.68
N ASP A 103 -12.55 0.03 0.40
CA ASP A 103 -12.56 1.49 0.46
C ASP A 103 -11.15 2.04 0.75
N LEU A 104 -10.92 3.30 0.38
CA LEU A 104 -9.72 4.06 0.74
C LEU A 104 -10.02 5.56 0.86
N THR A 105 -9.13 6.30 1.51
CA THR A 105 -9.16 7.77 1.53
C THR A 105 -7.94 8.32 0.79
N CYS A 106 -8.12 9.31 -0.08
CA CYS A 106 -7.05 9.95 -0.82
C CYS A 106 -7.28 11.46 -0.97
N ASP A 107 -6.22 12.19 -1.30
CA ASP A 107 -6.34 13.59 -1.74
C ASP A 107 -7.10 13.68 -3.08
N GLU A 108 -7.81 14.80 -3.30
CA GLU A 108 -8.63 15.02 -4.52
C GLU A 108 -7.81 14.86 -5.81
N SER A 109 -6.53 15.24 -5.80
CA SER A 109 -5.63 15.12 -6.96
C SER A 109 -5.38 13.67 -7.39
N LEU A 110 -5.56 12.70 -6.49
CA LEU A 110 -5.41 11.27 -6.77
C LEU A 110 -6.72 10.61 -7.20
N ARG A 111 -7.85 11.31 -7.17
CA ARG A 111 -9.14 10.75 -7.58
C ARG A 111 -9.12 10.16 -9.01
N PRO A 112 -8.60 10.84 -10.06
CA PRO A 112 -8.53 10.27 -11.40
C PRO A 112 -7.63 9.03 -11.51
N TYR A 113 -6.70 8.84 -10.57
CA TYR A 113 -5.89 7.63 -10.51
C TYR A 113 -6.72 6.43 -10.05
N TYR A 114 -7.53 6.58 -9.00
CA TYR A 114 -8.40 5.52 -8.48
C TYR A 114 -9.64 5.26 -9.34
N GLU A 115 -10.23 6.28 -9.97
CA GLU A 115 -11.36 6.10 -10.89
C GLU A 115 -10.98 5.22 -12.10
N ARG A 116 -9.75 5.37 -12.63
CA ARG A 116 -9.24 4.50 -13.70
C ARG A 116 -9.02 3.05 -13.26
N LEU A 117 -9.00 2.78 -11.95
CA LEU A 117 -8.94 1.44 -11.37
C LEU A 117 -10.35 0.87 -11.08
N GLY A 118 -11.42 1.59 -11.43
CA GLY A 118 -12.80 1.16 -11.25
C GLY A 118 -13.42 1.54 -9.89
N MET A 119 -12.73 2.37 -9.10
CA MET A 119 -13.26 2.85 -7.81
C MET A 119 -14.19 4.05 -8.01
N ALA A 120 -15.18 4.19 -7.13
CA ALA A 120 -16.10 5.33 -7.10
C ALA A 120 -15.74 6.29 -5.96
N ALA A 121 -15.99 7.59 -6.16
CA ALA A 121 -15.74 8.60 -5.14
C ALA A 121 -16.76 8.52 -3.99
N LEU A 122 -16.25 8.53 -2.75
CA LEU A 122 -17.02 8.57 -1.51
C LEU A 122 -16.53 9.73 -0.63
N THR A 123 -17.29 10.10 0.40
CA THR A 123 -16.86 11.09 1.41
C THR A 123 -16.12 10.39 2.55
N GLY A 124 -14.86 10.77 2.77
CA GLY A 124 -14.04 10.25 3.87
C GLY A 124 -14.03 11.17 5.10
N MET A 125 -13.82 10.59 6.28
CA MET A 125 -13.57 11.31 7.53
C MET A 125 -12.37 10.69 8.26
N GLY A 126 -11.67 11.47 9.09
CA GLY A 126 -10.47 10.97 9.76
C GLY A 126 -10.19 11.65 11.10
N LEU A 127 -9.74 10.84 12.06
CA LEU A 127 -9.08 11.26 13.30
C LEU A 127 -7.66 10.67 13.28
N ARG A 128 -6.65 11.42 13.71
CA ARG A 128 -5.23 11.00 13.62
C ARG A 128 -4.48 11.30 14.92
N ASN A 129 -3.92 10.28 15.55
CA ASN A 129 -2.93 10.42 16.62
C ASN A 129 -1.52 10.36 16.01
N ARG A 130 -0.93 11.52 15.74
CA ARG A 130 0.41 11.60 15.13
C ARG A 130 1.52 11.17 16.09
N ASP A 131 1.28 11.18 17.40
CA ASP A 131 2.29 10.84 18.39
C ASP A 131 2.59 9.34 18.43
N ALA A 132 1.70 8.51 17.88
CA ALA A 132 1.87 7.06 17.79
C ALA A 132 2.94 6.61 16.78
N CYS A 133 3.32 7.47 15.82
CA CYS A 133 4.40 7.18 14.86
C CYS A 133 5.77 7.54 15.46
N GLY A 134 6.82 6.81 15.07
CA GLY A 134 8.19 7.00 15.57
C GLY A 134 8.63 5.82 16.42
#